data_AF-A0A3N5EDA7-F1
#
_entry.id   AF-A0A3N5EDA7-F1
#
_cell.length_a   1.000
_cell.length_b   1.000
_cell.length_c   1.000
_cell.angle_alpha   90.00
_cell.angle_beta   90.00
_cell.angle_gamma   90.00
#
_symmetry.space_group_name_H-M   'P 1'
#
loop_
_entity.id
_entity.type
_entity.pdbx_description
1 polymer ?
#
loop_
_entity_poly.entity_id
_entity_poly.type
_entity_poly.pdbx_seq_one_letter_code
_entity_poly.pdbx_strand_id
1 'polypeptide(L)'
;MTLWVVKGGRGGIREERFLARSVIGIGWGELGDLSRYPDRDTLRAAYRGSHPGRSESHVNTQVAQMWAFARRMQVGDPVVVPFLGGPEIALGEIRGPYRWLRDGDPDMPHVRDVTWHVIDMPRIAFDPDLRYSFGGSVTVCSVSRNDAERRVRAMMT
;
A
#
# COMPACT_ATOMS: atom_id res chain seq x y z
N MET A 1 14.12 8.25 1.16
CA MET A 1 12.92 7.66 1.80
C MET A 1 12.58 6.39 1.02
N THR A 2 11.40 5.78 1.18
CA THR A 2 10.97 4.68 0.29
C THR A 2 9.72 5.09 -0.49
N LEU A 3 9.74 4.95 -1.81
CA LEU A 3 8.53 5.10 -2.61
C LEU A 3 7.66 3.86 -2.50
N TRP A 4 6.41 4.04 -2.09
CA TRP A 4 5.43 2.97 -1.98
C TRP A 4 4.38 3.05 -3.06
N VAL A 5 4.02 1.92 -3.64
CA VAL A 5 2.80 1.77 -4.45
C VAL A 5 1.79 1.05 -3.58
N VAL A 6 0.60 1.63 -3.42
CA VAL A 6 -0.52 1.05 -2.68
C VAL A 6 -1.76 1.06 -3.55
N LYS A 7 -2.35 -0.11 -3.79
CA LYS A 7 -3.52 -0.27 -4.67
C LYS A 7 -4.80 -0.46 -3.87
N GLY A 8 -5.96 -0.19 -4.49
CA GLY A 8 -7.27 -0.37 -3.85
C GLY A 8 -7.66 -1.82 -3.51
N GLY A 9 -6.78 -2.79 -3.74
CA GLY A 9 -7.10 -4.22 -3.67
C GLY A 9 -7.77 -4.72 -4.95
N ARG A 10 -8.39 -5.90 -4.87
CA ARG A 10 -9.06 -6.55 -6.01
C ARG A 10 -10.14 -5.62 -6.56
N GLY A 11 -10.07 -5.24 -7.84
CA GLY A 11 -11.10 -4.37 -8.44
C GLY A 11 -11.02 -2.90 -8.03
N GLY A 12 -10.01 -2.46 -7.27
CA GLY A 12 -9.85 -1.07 -6.86
C GLY A 12 -10.82 -0.59 -5.79
N ILE A 13 -11.50 -1.48 -5.06
CA ILE A 13 -12.66 -1.14 -4.21
C ILE A 13 -12.40 -0.06 -3.14
N ARG A 14 -11.13 0.17 -2.77
CA ARG A 14 -10.74 1.14 -1.73
C ARG A 14 -10.27 2.49 -2.27
N GLU A 15 -10.01 2.62 -3.57
CA GLU A 15 -9.34 3.79 -4.16
C GLU A 15 -10.06 5.11 -3.88
N GLU A 16 -11.38 5.17 -4.08
CA GLU A 16 -12.17 6.35 -3.75
C GLU A 16 -12.11 6.69 -2.25
N ARG A 17 -12.12 5.67 -1.39
CA ARG A 17 -12.06 5.85 0.06
C ARG A 17 -10.69 6.34 0.54
N PHE A 18 -9.62 5.99 -0.18
CA PHE A 18 -8.28 6.52 0.12
C PHE A 18 -8.24 8.05 -0.02
N LEU A 19 -8.82 8.57 -1.10
CA LEU A 19 -8.91 10.01 -1.33
C LEU A 19 -9.87 10.67 -0.35
N ALA A 20 -11.11 10.17 -0.27
CA ALA A 20 -12.16 10.78 0.54
C ALA A 20 -11.82 10.86 2.03
N ARG A 21 -11.05 9.89 2.55
CA ARG A 21 -10.67 9.83 3.97
C ARG A 21 -9.24 10.27 4.23
N SER A 22 -8.47 10.67 3.20
CA SER A 22 -7.05 11.02 3.31
C SER A 22 -6.21 9.94 3.98
N VAL A 23 -6.39 8.69 3.55
CA VAL A 23 -5.67 7.52 4.05
C VAL A 23 -5.24 6.59 2.93
N ILE A 24 -4.29 5.72 3.20
CA ILE A 24 -4.13 4.44 2.50
C ILE A 24 -4.47 3.32 3.46
N GLY A 25 -4.88 2.17 2.93
CA GLY A 25 -5.09 1.02 3.79
C GLY A 25 -5.25 -0.32 3.10
N ILE A 26 -5.20 -1.36 3.92
CA ILE A 26 -5.18 -2.75 3.49
C ILE A 26 -6.15 -3.61 4.31
N GLY A 27 -6.49 -4.78 3.76
CA GLY A 27 -7.30 -5.83 4.40
C GLY A 27 -6.50 -6.66 5.43
N TRP A 28 -6.92 -7.90 5.69
CA TRP A 28 -6.35 -8.80 6.72
C TRP A 28 -6.87 -8.58 8.15
N GLY A 29 -8.11 -8.12 8.29
CA GLY A 29 -8.75 -7.89 9.59
C GLY A 29 -8.85 -9.13 10.48
N GLU A 30 -8.91 -10.32 9.89
CA GLU A 30 -8.90 -11.60 10.60
C GLU A 30 -7.60 -11.85 11.40
N LEU A 31 -6.50 -11.18 11.03
CA LEU A 31 -5.24 -11.25 11.77
C LEU A 31 -5.16 -10.24 12.92
N GLY A 32 -6.16 -9.38 13.07
CA GLY A 32 -6.18 -8.31 14.07
C GLY A 32 -5.02 -7.32 13.89
N ASP A 33 -4.70 -6.59 14.95
CA ASP A 33 -3.60 -5.60 14.95
C ASP A 33 -2.27 -6.23 14.54
N LEU A 34 -1.71 -5.79 13.40
CA LEU A 34 -0.44 -6.31 12.86
C LEU A 34 0.78 -5.87 13.69
N SER A 35 0.64 -4.82 14.50
CA SER A 35 1.70 -4.36 15.40
C SER A 35 1.95 -5.31 16.58
N ARG A 36 1.05 -6.27 16.81
CA ARG A 36 1.22 -7.31 17.84
C ARG A 36 2.24 -8.39 17.46
N TYR A 37 2.56 -8.53 16.17
CA TYR A 37 3.53 -9.52 15.70
C TYR A 37 4.95 -8.95 15.83
N PRO A 38 5.81 -9.51 16.70
CA PRO A 38 7.13 -8.95 16.97
C PRO A 38 8.07 -9.06 15.77
N ASP A 39 7.86 -10.06 14.92
CA ASP A 39 8.71 -10.34 13.77
C ASP A 39 7.88 -10.87 12.59
N ARG A 40 8.57 -11.03 11.45
CA ARG A 40 7.93 -11.47 10.21
C ARG A 40 7.52 -12.95 10.24
N ASP A 41 8.20 -13.78 11.05
CA ASP A 41 7.95 -15.22 11.12
C ASP A 41 6.70 -15.53 11.95
N THR A 42 6.48 -14.81 13.05
CA THR A 42 5.26 -14.85 13.85
C THR A 42 4.04 -14.39 13.04
N LEU A 43 4.17 -13.32 12.26
CA LEU A 43 3.12 -12.91 11.32
C LEU A 43 2.86 -13.97 10.24
N ARG A 44 3.92 -14.60 9.71
CA ARG A 44 3.81 -15.69 8.73
C ARG A 44 3.08 -16.90 9.30
N ALA A 45 3.41 -17.31 10.52
CA ALA A 45 2.74 -18.40 11.21
C ALA A 45 1.25 -18.11 11.42
N ALA A 46 0.91 -16.90 11.87
CA ALA A 46 -0.48 -16.48 12.03
C ALA A 46 -1.26 -16.47 10.70
N TYR A 47 -0.66 -15.94 9.62
CA TYR A 47 -1.27 -15.94 8.30
C TYR A 47 -1.54 -17.36 7.79
N ARG A 48 -0.62 -18.31 8.01
CA ARG A 48 -0.85 -19.72 7.64
C ARG A 48 -1.98 -20.35 8.41
N GLY A 49 -2.07 -20.07 9.71
CA GLY A 49 -3.12 -20.58 10.58
C GLY A 49 -4.50 -20.16 10.08
N SER A 50 -4.65 -18.91 9.62
CA SER A 50 -5.93 -18.39 9.10
C SER A 50 -6.19 -18.74 7.62
N HIS A 51 -5.15 -19.11 6.85
CA HIS A 51 -5.25 -19.41 5.42
C HIS A 51 -4.60 -20.77 5.07
N PRO A 52 -5.18 -21.90 5.52
CA PRO A 52 -4.63 -23.22 5.24
C PRO A 52 -4.62 -23.52 3.73
N GLY A 53 -3.64 -24.32 3.29
CA GLY A 53 -3.54 -24.78 1.90
C GLY A 53 -2.97 -23.77 0.90
N ARG A 54 -2.57 -22.57 1.33
CA ARG A 54 -1.88 -21.60 0.46
C ARG A 54 -0.42 -22.01 0.22
N SER A 55 0.06 -21.80 -1.01
CA SER A 55 1.46 -22.09 -1.35
C SER A 55 2.44 -21.18 -0.61
N GLU A 56 3.68 -21.65 -0.44
CA GLU A 56 4.78 -20.90 0.18
C GLU A 56 4.96 -19.50 -0.43
N SER A 57 4.98 -19.44 -1.77
CA SER A 57 5.15 -18.19 -2.51
C SER A 57 4.02 -17.19 -2.26
N HIS A 58 2.77 -17.68 -2.21
CA HIS A 58 1.61 -16.85 -1.90
C HIS A 58 1.71 -16.31 -0.48
N VAL A 59 1.95 -17.17 0.51
CA VAL A 59 2.12 -16.78 1.91
C VAL A 59 3.21 -15.72 2.06
N ASN A 60 4.38 -15.93 1.44
CA ASN A 60 5.49 -14.99 1.51
C ASN A 60 5.13 -13.61 0.92
N THR A 61 4.38 -13.58 -0.18
CA THR A 61 3.91 -12.35 -0.82
C THR A 61 2.93 -11.59 0.06
N GLN A 62 1.99 -12.29 0.71
CA GLN A 62 1.02 -11.68 1.60
C GLN A 62 1.67 -11.12 2.87
N VAL A 63 2.55 -11.90 3.49
CA VAL A 63 3.31 -11.47 4.67
C VAL A 63 4.20 -10.27 4.35
N ALA A 64 4.85 -10.25 3.19
CA ALA A 64 5.67 -9.12 2.77
C ALA A 64 4.87 -7.81 2.66
N GLN A 65 3.65 -7.85 2.13
CA GLN A 65 2.75 -6.68 2.03
C GLN A 65 2.34 -6.17 3.41
N MET A 66 1.85 -7.07 4.26
CA MET A 66 1.41 -6.73 5.62
C MET A 66 2.57 -6.16 6.45
N TRP A 67 3.75 -6.80 6.39
CA TRP A 67 4.94 -6.34 7.10
C TRP A 67 5.44 -4.99 6.59
N ALA A 68 5.44 -4.79 5.26
CA ALA A 68 5.82 -3.53 4.67
C ALA A 68 4.90 -2.39 5.15
N PHE A 69 3.59 -2.61 5.09
CA PHE A 69 2.60 -1.63 5.51
C PHE A 69 2.67 -1.34 7.02
N ALA A 70 2.71 -2.37 7.87
CA ALA A 70 2.66 -2.18 9.32
C ALA A 70 3.99 -1.68 9.92
N ARG A 71 5.14 -2.12 9.39
CA ARG A 71 6.45 -1.91 10.03
C ARG A 71 7.46 -1.10 9.21
N ARG A 72 7.46 -1.22 7.88
CA ARG A 72 8.51 -0.59 7.04
C ARG A 72 8.16 0.83 6.60
N MET A 73 6.90 1.07 6.21
CA MET A 73 6.43 2.40 5.83
C MET A 73 6.63 3.40 6.98
N GLN A 74 7.22 4.55 6.67
CA GLN A 74 7.49 5.62 7.61
C GLN A 74 6.71 6.89 7.26
N VAL A 75 6.50 7.75 8.26
CA VAL A 75 6.02 9.11 8.03
C VAL A 75 7.03 9.85 7.15
N GLY A 76 6.54 10.59 6.17
CA GLY A 76 7.32 11.27 5.15
C GLY A 76 7.63 10.41 3.93
N ASP A 77 7.34 9.10 3.91
CA ASP A 77 7.52 8.32 2.68
C ASP A 77 6.49 8.75 1.60
N PRO A 78 6.90 8.90 0.31
CA PRO A 78 5.96 9.14 -0.77
C PRO A 78 5.18 7.87 -1.11
N VAL A 79 3.90 8.05 -1.47
CA VAL A 79 2.99 6.98 -1.87
C VAL A 79 2.32 7.29 -3.20
N VAL A 80 2.18 6.25 -4.02
CA VAL A 80 1.54 6.24 -5.33
C VAL A 80 0.35 5.29 -5.28
N VAL A 81 -0.82 5.75 -5.72
CA VAL A 81 -2.03 4.93 -5.87
C VAL A 81 -2.48 4.97 -7.32
N PRO A 82 -2.15 3.94 -8.13
CA PRO A 82 -2.72 3.79 -9.46
C PRO A 82 -4.17 3.34 -9.35
N PHE A 83 -5.08 4.07 -9.98
CA PHE A 83 -6.49 3.70 -10.02
C PHE A 83 -6.69 2.56 -11.01
N LEU A 84 -7.50 1.57 -10.64
CA LEU A 84 -7.81 0.44 -11.53
C LEU A 84 -8.95 0.80 -12.50
N GLY A 85 -9.86 1.68 -12.07
CA GLY A 85 -11.02 2.11 -12.85
C GLY A 85 -10.73 3.21 -13.88
N GLY A 86 -9.54 3.81 -13.88
CA GLY A 86 -9.20 4.94 -14.73
C GLY A 86 -7.69 5.10 -15.00
N PRO A 87 -7.29 5.98 -15.94
CA PRO A 87 -5.90 6.22 -16.27
C PRO A 87 -5.13 7.05 -15.23
N GLU A 88 -5.76 7.43 -14.12
CA GLU A 88 -5.21 8.34 -13.12
C GLU A 88 -4.33 7.63 -12.08
N ILE A 89 -3.41 8.40 -11.51
CA ILE A 89 -2.53 7.99 -10.42
C ILE A 89 -2.55 9.10 -9.37
N ALA A 90 -2.91 8.77 -8.13
CA ALA A 90 -2.75 9.71 -7.02
C ALA A 90 -1.34 9.64 -6.44
N LEU A 91 -0.81 10.79 -6.07
CA LEU A 91 0.48 11.00 -5.45
C LEU A 91 0.27 11.65 -4.08
N GLY A 92 0.81 11.03 -3.03
CA GLY A 92 0.65 11.48 -1.66
C GLY A 92 1.89 11.22 -0.82
N GLU A 93 1.85 11.69 0.42
CA GLU A 93 2.89 11.45 1.42
C GLU A 93 2.28 10.88 2.69
N ILE A 94 2.90 9.84 3.25
CA ILE A 94 2.45 9.24 4.52
C ILE A 94 2.67 10.25 5.65
N ARG A 95 1.61 10.56 6.40
CA ARG A 95 1.63 11.51 7.52
C ARG A 95 1.43 10.86 8.88
N GLY A 96 0.77 9.70 8.92
CA GLY A 96 0.46 9.02 10.16
C GLY A 96 1.24 7.72 10.37
N PRO A 97 1.40 7.28 11.63
CA PRO A 97 1.82 5.92 11.92
C PRO A 97 0.75 4.92 11.44
N TYR A 98 1.12 3.64 11.42
CA TYR A 98 0.15 2.56 11.23
C TYR A 98 -0.93 2.59 12.33
N ARG A 99 -2.19 2.40 11.94
CA ARG A 99 -3.32 2.25 12.85
C ARG A 99 -4.16 1.03 12.47
N TRP A 100 -4.64 0.32 13.49
CA TRP A 100 -5.65 -0.72 13.34
C TRP A 100 -7.00 -0.24 13.86
N LEU A 101 -8.01 -0.30 13.01
CA LEU A 101 -9.37 0.17 13.28
C LEU A 101 -10.30 -1.04 13.39
N ARG A 102 -10.42 -1.61 14.59
CA ARG A 102 -11.24 -2.81 14.86
C ARG A 102 -12.68 -2.67 14.36
N ASP A 103 -13.30 -1.54 14.68
CA ASP A 103 -14.72 -1.26 14.40
C ASP A 103 -14.90 -0.36 13.17
N GLY A 104 -13.87 -0.30 12.31
CA GLY A 104 -13.83 0.53 11.12
C GLY A 104 -14.34 -0.17 9.86
N ASP A 105 -13.86 0.29 8.72
CA ASP A 105 -14.15 -0.30 7.40
C ASP A 105 -13.59 -1.74 7.34
N PRO A 106 -14.44 -2.77 7.18
CA PRO A 106 -14.01 -4.16 7.22
C PRO A 106 -13.11 -4.53 6.04
N ASP A 107 -13.17 -3.78 4.93
CA ASP A 107 -12.26 -3.98 3.81
C ASP A 107 -10.89 -3.35 4.08
N MET A 108 -10.80 -2.35 4.95
CA MET A 108 -9.60 -1.57 5.21
C MET A 108 -9.37 -1.33 6.72
N PRO A 109 -9.24 -2.39 7.54
CA PRO A 109 -9.05 -2.26 8.99
C PRO A 109 -7.64 -1.76 9.35
N HIS A 110 -6.70 -1.75 8.41
CA HIS A 110 -5.35 -1.24 8.60
C HIS A 110 -5.14 0.00 7.76
N VAL A 111 -4.81 1.11 8.41
CA VAL A 111 -4.71 2.42 7.74
C VAL A 111 -3.44 3.16 8.10
N ARG A 112 -3.06 4.08 7.22
CA ARG A 112 -2.10 5.16 7.48
C ARG A 112 -2.65 6.44 6.89
N ASP A 113 -2.49 7.53 7.62
CA ASP A 113 -2.91 8.86 7.15
C ASP A 113 -1.98 9.35 6.05
N VAL A 114 -2.54 10.01 5.05
CA VAL A 114 -1.83 10.50 3.86
C VAL A 114 -2.26 11.94 3.55
N THR A 115 -1.30 12.79 3.23
CA THR A 115 -1.59 14.05 2.53
C THR A 115 -1.50 13.79 1.03
N TRP A 116 -2.60 13.98 0.31
CA TRP A 116 -2.63 13.90 -1.15
C TRP A 116 -2.14 15.22 -1.74
N HIS A 117 -1.16 15.15 -2.65
CA HIS A 117 -0.62 16.30 -3.36
C HIS A 117 -1.22 16.41 -4.76
N VAL A 118 -1.41 15.27 -5.42
CA VAL A 118 -2.08 15.17 -6.72
C VAL A 118 -3.01 13.97 -6.67
N ILE A 119 -4.24 14.09 -7.14
CA ILE A 119 -5.24 13.01 -7.07
C ILE A 119 -5.58 12.39 -8.44
N ASP A 120 -5.22 13.07 -9.52
CA ASP A 120 -5.65 12.77 -10.89
C ASP A 120 -4.49 12.80 -11.89
N MET A 121 -3.25 12.54 -11.47
CA MET A 121 -2.08 12.57 -12.36
C MET A 121 -2.27 11.56 -13.51
N PRO A 122 -2.27 11.98 -14.79
CA PRO A 122 -2.41 11.06 -15.89
C PRO A 122 -1.27 10.05 -15.91
N ARG A 123 -1.56 8.75 -16.05
CA ARG A 123 -0.53 7.70 -16.12
C ARG A 123 0.51 7.95 -17.22
N ILE A 124 0.14 8.61 -18.31
CA ILE A 124 1.05 8.96 -19.41
C ILE A 124 2.10 10.01 -19.03
N ALA A 125 1.89 10.78 -17.96
CA ALA A 125 2.84 11.76 -17.46
C ALA A 125 4.11 11.12 -16.85
N PHE A 126 4.04 9.84 -16.49
CA PHE A 126 5.20 9.09 -16.01
C PHE A 126 5.89 8.40 -17.17
N ASP A 127 7.23 8.36 -17.14
CA ASP A 127 8.00 7.61 -18.12
C ASP A 127 7.69 6.09 -18.10
N PRO A 128 7.94 5.37 -19.22
CA PRO A 128 7.57 3.97 -19.36
C PRO A 128 8.04 3.04 -18.24
N ASP A 129 9.22 3.30 -17.70
CA ASP A 129 9.87 2.49 -16.66
C ASP A 129 9.18 2.63 -15.29
N LEU A 130 8.70 3.83 -14.95
CA LEU A 130 7.87 4.06 -13.76
C LEU A 130 6.47 3.48 -13.93
N ARG A 131 5.86 3.65 -15.12
CA ARG A 131 4.55 3.04 -15.43
C ARG A 131 4.57 1.52 -15.28
N TYR A 132 5.68 0.88 -15.70
CA TYR A 132 5.90 -0.54 -15.50
C TYR A 132 5.99 -0.90 -14.02
N SER A 133 6.78 -0.14 -13.25
CA SER A 133 6.94 -0.36 -11.80
C SER A 133 5.62 -0.24 -11.04
N PHE A 134 4.76 0.72 -11.39
CA PHE A 134 3.44 0.92 -10.79
C PHE A 134 2.40 -0.12 -11.22
N GLY A 135 2.66 -0.81 -12.34
CA GLY A 135 1.78 -1.83 -12.93
C GLY A 135 1.78 -3.20 -12.24
N GLY A 136 2.65 -3.44 -11.25
CA GLY A 136 2.81 -4.77 -10.62
C GLY A 136 1.52 -5.33 -9.98
N SER A 137 1.37 -6.65 -9.88
CA SER A 137 0.12 -7.29 -9.41
C SER A 137 -0.11 -7.22 -7.90
N VAL A 138 0.89 -6.78 -7.13
CA VAL A 138 0.88 -6.77 -5.66
C VAL A 138 0.23 -5.46 -5.16
N THR A 139 -0.53 -5.55 -4.06
CA THR A 139 -1.26 -4.39 -3.50
C THR A 139 -0.30 -3.38 -2.90
N VAL A 140 0.70 -3.85 -2.15
CA VAL A 140 1.71 -3.02 -1.49
C VAL A 140 3.09 -3.43 -1.97
N CYS A 141 3.82 -2.53 -2.62
CA CYS A 141 5.23 -2.77 -2.96
C CYS A 141 6.06 -1.49 -2.87
N SER A 142 7.35 -1.65 -2.57
CA SER A 142 8.32 -0.56 -2.65
C SER A 142 8.93 -0.49 -4.04
N VAL A 143 9.14 0.72 -4.57
CA VAL A 143 9.84 0.94 -5.84
C VAL A 143 11.15 1.65 -5.55
N SER A 144 12.28 1.00 -5.85
CA SER A 144 13.63 1.55 -5.60
C SER A 144 14.47 1.73 -6.87
N ARG A 145 13.99 1.28 -8.02
CA ARG A 145 14.71 1.37 -9.29
C ARG A 145 14.45 2.72 -9.97
N ASN A 146 15.34 3.10 -10.90
CA ASN A 146 15.17 4.21 -11.83
C ASN A 146 14.88 5.58 -11.18
N ASP A 147 15.48 5.85 -10.02
CA ASP A 147 15.27 7.10 -9.26
C ASP A 147 13.80 7.44 -9.00
N ALA A 148 12.94 6.42 -8.89
CA ALA A 148 11.50 6.60 -8.84
C ALA A 148 11.05 7.52 -7.70
N GLU A 149 11.65 7.39 -6.50
CA GLU A 149 11.37 8.26 -5.36
C GLU A 149 11.59 9.75 -5.71
N ARG A 150 12.78 10.09 -6.22
CA ARG A 150 13.15 11.47 -6.57
C ARG A 150 12.22 12.03 -7.64
N ARG A 151 11.92 11.23 -8.67
CA ARG A 151 11.08 11.66 -9.80
C ARG A 151 9.64 11.88 -9.38
N VAL A 152 9.06 10.97 -8.58
CA VAL A 152 7.70 11.12 -8.05
C VAL A 152 7.62 12.35 -7.13
N ARG A 153 8.58 12.56 -6.24
CA ARG A 153 8.58 13.75 -5.37
C ARG A 153 8.58 15.06 -6.14
N ALA A 154 9.37 15.15 -7.22
CA ALA A 154 9.40 16.35 -8.05
C ALA A 154 8.02 16.66 -8.68
N MET A 155 7.16 15.67 -8.87
CA MET A 155 5.80 15.81 -9.39
C MET A 155 4.75 16.13 -8.32
N MET A 156 5.12 16.16 -7.02
CA MET A 156 4.23 16.45 -5.89
C MET A 156 4.30 17.92 -5.42
N THR A 157 5.04 18.75 -6.16
CA THR A 157 5.29 20.16 -5.86
C THR A 157 4.47 21.03 -6.80
#